data_AF-A0A2N2HMG0-F1
#
_entry.id   AF-A0A2N2HMG0-F1
#
_cell.length_a   1.000
_cell.length_b   1.000
_cell.length_c   1.000
_cell.angle_alpha   90.00
_cell.angle_beta   90.00
_cell.angle_gamma   90.00
#
_symmetry.space_group_name_H-M   'P 1'
#
loop_
_entity.id
_entity.type
_entity.pdbx_description
1 polymer ?
#
loop_
_entity_poly.entity_id
_entity_poly.type
_entity_poly.pdbx_seq_one_letter_code
_entity_poly.pdbx_strand_id
1 'polypeptide(L)'
;MNTWKKLAVYVCGILLVCAMFSTVIMAGGPPLKDNTCGTCHKDYNTIMPKVHPDVGKGTPCLTCHAPDPAKNEPTKFSTNTHKVHQGEKTKLECSACHAL
;
A
#
# COMPACT_ATOMS: atom_id res chain seq x y z
N MET A 1 -36.04 8.43 -27.77
CA MET A 1 -34.61 8.06 -27.86
C MET A 1 -34.50 6.61 -28.31
N ASN A 2 -33.83 6.32 -29.43
CA ASN A 2 -33.71 4.98 -30.00
C ASN A 2 -32.75 4.09 -29.19
N THR A 3 -32.89 2.78 -29.33
CA THR A 3 -32.14 1.74 -28.60
C THR A 3 -30.62 1.92 -28.66
N TRP A 4 -30.10 2.40 -29.79
CA TRP A 4 -28.68 2.71 -29.98
C TRP A 4 -28.18 3.80 -29.02
N LYS A 5 -28.94 4.90 -28.87
CA LYS A 5 -28.58 5.99 -27.95
C LYS A 5 -28.63 5.54 -26.49
N LYS A 6 -29.56 4.66 -26.12
CA LYS A 6 -29.63 4.05 -24.78
C LYS A 6 -28.40 3.18 -24.50
N LEU A 7 -28.02 2.31 -25.43
CA LEU A 7 -26.81 1.47 -25.33
C LEU A 7 -25.55 2.31 -25.19
N ALA A 8 -25.38 3.37 -25.99
CA ALA A 8 -24.24 4.26 -25.91
C ALA A 8 -24.13 4.95 -24.53
N VAL A 9 -25.25 5.40 -23.97
CA VAL A 9 -25.29 6.02 -22.64
C VAL A 9 -24.95 5.01 -21.54
N TYR A 10 -25.46 3.78 -21.61
CA TYR A 10 -25.13 2.74 -20.62
C TYR A 10 -23.65 2.35 -20.66
N VAL A 11 -23.08 2.17 -21.85
CA VAL A 11 -21.65 1.85 -22.01
C VAL A 11 -20.78 2.98 -21.47
N CYS A 12 -21.13 4.24 -21.77
CA CYS A 12 -20.39 5.40 -21.25
C CYS A 12 -20.51 5.50 -19.72
N GLY A 13 -21.70 5.25 -19.17
CA GLY A 13 -21.92 5.20 -17.72
C GLY A 13 -21.09 4.12 -17.03
N ILE A 14 -21.05 2.90 -17.59
CA ILE A 14 -20.24 1.79 -17.06
C ILE A 14 -18.75 2.14 -17.12
N LEU A 15 -18.27 2.69 -18.23
CA LEU A 15 -16.86 3.09 -18.38
C LEU A 15 -16.45 4.15 -17.36
N LEU A 16 -17.30 5.15 -17.12
CA LEU A 16 -17.06 6.20 -16.10
C LEU A 16 -17.02 5.62 -14.69
N VAL A 17 -17.92 4.69 -14.36
CA VAL A 17 -17.91 4.01 -13.06
C VAL A 17 -16.63 3.19 -12.89
N CYS A 18 -16.25 2.38 -13.89
CA CYS A 18 -15.02 1.61 -13.86
C CYS A 18 -13.76 2.50 -13.70
N ALA A 19 -13.72 3.65 -14.38
CA ALA A 19 -12.61 4.59 -14.26
C ALA A 19 -12.49 5.16 -12.84
N MET A 20 -13.62 5.52 -12.20
CA MET A 20 -13.62 6.02 -10.83
C MET A 20 -13.15 4.97 -9.82
N PHE A 21 -13.58 3.70 -9.97
CA PHE A 21 -13.12 2.60 -9.13
C PHE A 21 -11.62 2.32 -9.26
N SER A 22 -11.01 2.54 -10.44
CA SER A 22 -9.56 2.37 -10.62
C SER A 22 -8.75 3.47 -9.92
N THR A 23 -9.24 4.72 -9.88
CA THR A 23 -8.49 5.85 -9.30
C THR A 23 -8.33 5.78 -7.78
N VAL A 24 -9.29 5.19 -7.06
CA VAL A 24 -9.21 5.04 -5.58
C VAL A 24 -8.15 4.05 -5.13
N ILE A 25 -7.69 3.14 -6.00
CA ILE A 25 -6.67 2.13 -5.64
C ILE A 25 -5.26 2.74 -5.58
N MET A 26 -5.01 3.87 -6.25
CA MET A 26 -3.64 4.42 -6.41
C MET A 26 -3.22 5.45 -5.36
N ALA A 27 -4.10 5.83 -4.42
CA ALA A 27 -3.80 6.89 -3.43
C ALA A 27 -2.70 6.51 -2.41
N GLY A 28 -2.41 5.21 -2.24
CA GLY A 28 -1.45 4.70 -1.24
C GLY A 28 -0.02 4.43 -1.74
N GLY A 29 0.30 4.77 -3.00
CA GLY A 29 1.52 4.31 -3.66
C GLY A 29 1.43 2.84 -4.12
N PRO A 30 2.52 2.28 -4.68
CA PRO A 30 2.52 0.91 -5.19
C PRO A 30 2.27 -0.12 -4.08
N PRO A 31 1.55 -1.23 -4.35
CA PRO A 31 1.29 -2.25 -3.35
C PRO A 31 2.59 -2.90 -2.85
N LEU A 32 2.61 -3.36 -1.60
CA LEU A 32 3.71 -4.18 -1.07
C LEU A 32 3.55 -5.63 -1.51
N LYS A 33 4.68 -6.34 -1.62
CA LYS A 33 4.68 -7.80 -1.77
C LYS A 33 4.20 -8.48 -0.49
N ASP A 34 3.55 -9.62 -0.63
CA ASP A 34 3.17 -10.45 0.50
C ASP A 34 4.39 -10.82 1.35
N ASN A 35 4.26 -10.64 2.67
CA ASN A 35 5.32 -10.90 3.65
C ASN A 35 6.69 -10.26 3.31
N THR A 36 6.69 -9.09 2.66
CA THR A 36 7.93 -8.44 2.22
C THR A 36 8.95 -8.26 3.35
N CYS A 37 8.51 -7.80 4.53
CA CYS A 37 9.36 -7.58 5.69
C CYS A 37 10.03 -8.87 6.18
N GLY A 38 9.28 -9.98 6.18
CA GLY A 38 9.71 -11.28 6.68
C GLY A 38 10.72 -11.99 5.76
N THR A 39 10.96 -11.45 4.57
CA THR A 39 12.05 -11.90 3.69
C THR A 39 13.40 -11.67 4.38
N CYS A 40 13.58 -10.51 5.03
CA CYS A 40 14.82 -10.14 5.73
C CYS A 40 14.70 -10.22 7.26
N HIS A 41 13.58 -9.78 7.84
CA HIS A 41 13.40 -9.69 9.28
C HIS A 41 12.68 -10.91 9.83
N LYS A 42 13.44 -11.96 10.19
CA LYS A 42 12.89 -13.20 10.76
C LYS A 42 12.40 -13.06 12.20
N ASP A 43 12.96 -12.09 12.93
CA ASP A 43 12.54 -11.74 14.29
C ASP A 43 12.20 -10.26 14.37
N TYR A 44 10.89 -9.95 14.28
CA TYR A 44 10.42 -8.58 14.35
C TYR A 44 10.67 -7.92 15.71
N ASN A 45 10.86 -8.68 16.79
CA ASN A 45 11.14 -8.11 18.11
C ASN A 45 12.47 -7.33 18.14
N THR A 46 13.39 -7.64 17.23
CA THR A 46 14.68 -6.95 17.11
C THR A 46 14.56 -5.56 16.48
N ILE A 47 13.47 -5.30 15.76
CA ILE A 47 13.23 -4.03 15.04
C ILE A 47 12.06 -3.23 15.61
N MET A 48 11.17 -3.87 16.37
CA MET A 48 10.05 -3.19 17.03
C MET A 48 10.54 -2.40 18.25
N PRO A 49 10.08 -1.15 18.44
CA PRO A 49 10.37 -0.41 19.66
C PRO A 49 9.70 -1.08 20.86
N LYS A 50 10.31 -0.96 22.05
CA LYS A 50 9.80 -1.58 23.29
C LYS A 50 8.36 -1.21 23.67
N VAL A 51 7.87 -0.08 23.15
CA VAL A 51 6.50 0.42 23.38
C VAL A 51 5.48 -0.16 22.41
N HIS A 52 5.91 -0.87 21.37
CA HIS A 52 4.99 -1.53 20.45
C HIS A 52 4.27 -2.67 21.20
N PRO A 53 2.93 -2.77 21.09
CA PRO A 53 2.21 -3.90 21.70
C PRO A 53 2.68 -5.22 21.11
N ASP A 54 2.65 -6.30 21.91
CA ASP A 54 2.93 -7.63 21.38
C ASP A 54 1.83 -8.01 20.37
N VAL A 55 2.24 -8.20 19.12
CA VAL A 55 1.37 -8.59 18.00
C VAL A 55 1.70 -9.98 17.49
N GLY A 56 2.51 -10.75 18.24
CA GLY A 56 3.04 -12.04 17.83
C GLY A 56 3.99 -11.95 16.63
N LYS A 57 4.33 -13.12 16.07
CA LYS A 57 5.31 -13.24 14.96
C LYS A 57 4.71 -13.08 13.56
N GLY A 58 3.40 -12.85 13.44
CA GLY A 58 2.67 -13.04 12.18
C GLY A 58 1.64 -11.99 11.80
N THR A 59 1.38 -10.98 12.64
CA THR A 59 0.45 -9.91 12.25
C THR A 59 1.14 -8.99 11.24
N PRO A 60 0.60 -8.82 10.02
CA PRO A 60 1.18 -7.89 9.05
C PRO A 60 1.22 -6.48 9.65
N CYS A 61 2.36 -5.79 9.57
CA CYS A 61 2.55 -4.43 10.12
C CYS A 61 1.45 -3.47 9.63
N LEU A 62 1.02 -3.67 8.39
CA LEU A 62 0.00 -2.86 7.73
C LEU A 62 -1.42 -3.08 8.26
N THR A 63 -1.69 -4.09 9.09
CA THR A 63 -3.01 -4.21 9.74
C THR A 63 -3.31 -3.01 10.65
N CYS A 64 -2.27 -2.40 11.25
CA CYS A 64 -2.39 -1.19 12.06
C CYS A 64 -1.74 0.04 11.40
N HIS A 65 -0.75 -0.16 10.53
CA HIS A 65 -0.01 0.91 9.86
C HIS A 65 -0.38 1.11 8.39
N ALA A 66 -1.55 0.62 7.95
CA ALA A 66 -2.06 0.90 6.61
C ALA A 66 -2.16 2.42 6.38
N PRO A 67 -1.76 2.91 5.19
CA PRO A 67 -2.08 4.27 4.79
C PRO A 67 -3.59 4.44 4.68
N ASP A 68 -4.07 5.64 5.04
CA ASP A 68 -5.46 6.02 4.83
C ASP A 68 -5.62 6.42 3.35
N PRO A 69 -6.38 5.67 2.53
CA PRO A 69 -6.50 5.95 1.11
C PRO A 69 -7.24 7.27 0.81
N ALA A 70 -7.94 7.86 1.80
CA ALA A 70 -8.55 9.17 1.66
C ALA A 70 -7.56 10.32 1.89
N LYS A 71 -6.33 10.02 2.33
CA LYS A 71 -5.28 10.99 2.63
C LYS A 71 -4.12 10.78 1.67
N ASN A 72 -3.63 11.88 1.09
CA ASN A 72 -2.49 11.83 0.17
C ASN A 72 -1.15 12.02 0.91
N GLU A 73 -1.18 12.13 2.24
CA GLU A 73 0.01 12.33 3.06
C GLU A 73 0.63 11.00 3.51
N PRO A 74 1.97 10.88 3.50
CA PRO A 74 2.64 9.69 4.00
C PRO A 74 2.44 9.51 5.50
N THR A 75 2.21 8.27 5.93
CA THR A 75 2.16 7.95 7.36
C THR A 75 3.55 8.03 7.99
N LYS A 76 3.62 8.30 9.30
CA LYS A 76 4.89 8.25 10.05
C LYS A 76 5.61 6.90 9.90
N PHE A 77 4.85 5.81 9.85
CA PHE A 77 5.39 4.47 9.63
C PHE A 77 6.07 4.36 8.26
N SER A 78 5.39 4.80 7.19
CA SER A 78 5.94 4.79 5.83
C SER A 78 7.20 5.66 5.74
N THR A 79 7.16 6.89 6.25
CA THR A 79 8.32 7.81 6.21
C THR A 79 9.53 7.23 6.93
N ASN A 80 9.35 6.69 8.14
CA ASN A 80 10.46 6.11 8.91
C ASN A 80 11.02 4.85 8.26
N THR A 81 10.16 4.01 7.69
CA THR A 81 10.57 2.78 7.00
C THR A 81 11.44 3.11 5.78
N HIS A 82 11.02 4.07 4.95
CA HIS A 82 11.84 4.53 3.82
C HIS A 82 13.17 5.12 4.27
N LYS A 83 13.17 5.97 5.31
CA LYS A 83 14.39 6.61 5.81
C LYS A 83 15.46 5.60 6.25
N VAL A 84 15.06 4.51 6.91
CA VAL A 84 16.00 3.48 7.37
C VAL A 84 16.51 2.62 6.20
N HIS A 85 15.65 2.27 5.24
CA HIS A 85 15.99 1.36 4.14
C HIS A 85 16.49 2.06 2.87
N GLN A 86 16.64 3.39 2.90
CA GLN A 86 17.33 4.17 1.87
C GLN A 86 18.56 4.90 2.44
N GLY A 87 18.94 4.60 3.69
CA GLY A 87 20.13 5.17 4.31
C GLY A 87 21.43 4.56 3.79
N GLU A 88 22.57 5.16 4.13
CA GLU A 88 23.89 4.74 3.63
C GLU A 88 24.25 3.28 3.93
N LYS A 89 23.73 2.73 5.04
CA LYS A 89 24.03 1.36 5.50
C LYS A 89 23.13 0.28 4.91
N THR A 90 21.98 0.69 4.39
CA THR A 90 20.90 -0.18 3.92
C THR A 90 20.21 0.57 2.80
N LYS A 91 20.77 0.49 1.59
CA LYS A 91 20.22 1.13 0.39
C LYS A 91 19.51 0.07 -0.43
N LEU A 92 18.21 -0.08 -0.20
CA LEU A 92 17.36 -1.02 -0.92
C LEU A 92 16.64 -0.34 -2.08
N GLU A 93 16.49 -1.09 -3.17
CA GLU A 93 15.65 -0.69 -4.30
C GLU A 93 14.17 -0.78 -3.95
N CYS A 94 13.32 0.02 -4.60
CA CYS A 94 11.88 0.04 -4.36
C CYS A 94 11.24 -1.36 -4.52
N SER A 95 11.75 -2.12 -5.50
CA SER A 95 11.32 -3.49 -5.81
C SER A 95 11.71 -4.51 -4.74
N ALA A 96 12.56 -4.16 -3.77
CA ALA A 96 12.79 -5.01 -2.60
C ALA A 96 11.50 -5.19 -1.79
N CYS A 97 10.66 -4.15 -1.73
CA CYS A 97 9.43 -4.15 -0.93
C CYS A 97 8.14 -4.13 -1.77
N HIS A 98 8.11 -3.30 -2.80
CA HIS A 98 6.91 -3.07 -3.59
C HIS A 98 6.77 -4.07 -4.74
N ALA A 99 5.53 -4.40 -5.08
CA ALA A 99 5.16 -5.08 -6.31
C ALA A 99 5.05 -4.03 -7.43
N LEU A 100 6.23 -3.68 -7.97
CA LEU A 100 6.47 -2.70 -9.02
C LEU A 100 7.02 -3.36 -10.28
#